data_AF-A0A1Z2XQQ7-F1
#
_entry.id   AF-A0A1Z2XQQ7-F1
#
_cell.length_a   1.000
_cell.length_b   1.000
_cell.length_c   1.000
_cell.angle_alpha   90.00
_cell.angle_beta   90.00
_cell.angle_gamma   90.00
#
_symmetry.space_group_name_H-M   'P 1'
#
loop_
_entity.id
_entity.type
_entity.pdbx_description
1 polymer ?
#
loop_
_entity_poly.entity_id
_entity_poly.type
_entity_poly.pdbx_seq_one_letter_code
_entity_poly.pdbx_strand_id
1 'polypeptide(L)'
;MQHTVILKHLSEITGSPLRVFTLSPDGLWKESICYAKSAAPALSPPLAEWLREDISVPPLAAVDGTRYYAIIPLGSVRYLLGPVRLASALSVRRQFAVEGETQEDTVFLCDTAVFLQAVLLPWNLHTKKEMLPQELIASNCSDRSNIDV
;
A
#
# COMPACT_ATOMS: atom_id res chain seq x y z
N MET A 1 18.51 -0.36 12.05
CA MET A 1 17.44 -0.94 12.90
C MET A 1 16.14 -0.12 12.91
N GLN A 2 16.16 1.22 12.95
CA GLN A 2 14.93 2.04 12.99
C GLN A 2 13.98 1.86 11.78
N HIS A 3 14.49 1.77 10.55
CA HIS A 3 13.63 1.60 9.36
C HIS A 3 12.82 0.30 9.40
N THR A 4 13.40 -0.80 9.90
CA THR A 4 12.74 -2.11 10.01
C THR A 4 11.51 -2.06 10.91
N VAL A 5 11.56 -1.26 11.98
CA VAL A 5 10.44 -1.09 12.93
C VAL A 5 9.28 -0.33 12.27
N ILE A 6 9.59 0.76 11.56
CA ILE A 6 8.58 1.57 10.85
C ILE A 6 7.89 0.71 9.79
N LEU A 7 8.65 -0.02 8.96
CA LEU A 7 8.12 -0.83 7.87
C LEU A 7 7.20 -1.96 8.36
N LYS A 8 7.56 -2.63 9.46
CA LYS A 8 6.68 -3.62 10.09
C LYS A 8 5.38 -2.98 10.59
N HIS A 9 5.47 -1.81 11.22
CA HIS A 9 4.32 -1.06 11.70
C HIS A 9 3.39 -0.64 10.56
N LEU A 10 3.92 -0.23 9.40
CA LEU A 10 3.11 0.10 8.22
C LEU A 10 2.24 -1.08 7.75
N SER A 11 2.80 -2.29 7.75
CA SER A 11 2.03 -3.50 7.42
C SER A 11 0.92 -3.77 8.43
N GLU A 12 1.18 -3.53 9.72
CA GLU A 12 0.21 -3.73 10.80
C GLU A 12 -0.96 -2.72 10.72
N ILE A 13 -0.68 -1.42 10.57
CA ILE A 13 -1.72 -0.37 10.58
C ILE A 13 -2.61 -0.40 9.33
N THR A 14 -2.05 -0.85 8.20
CA THR A 14 -2.81 -0.98 6.94
C THR A 14 -3.47 -2.34 6.79
N GLY A 15 -3.20 -3.28 7.72
CA GLY A 15 -3.66 -4.66 7.62
C GLY A 15 -3.20 -5.38 6.34
N SER A 16 -2.11 -4.92 5.72
CA SER A 16 -1.71 -5.30 4.36
C SER A 16 -0.25 -5.74 4.30
N PRO A 17 0.13 -6.65 3.38
CA PRO A 17 1.52 -7.04 3.25
C PRO A 17 2.38 -5.89 2.74
N LEU A 18 3.62 -5.83 3.24
CA LEU A 18 4.67 -4.95 2.75
C LEU A 18 5.84 -5.81 2.25
N ARG A 19 5.97 -5.91 0.93
CA ARG A 19 7.05 -6.65 0.26
C ARG A 19 8.21 -5.72 -0.04
N VAL A 20 9.44 -6.17 0.20
CA VAL A 20 10.67 -5.43 -0.03
C VAL A 20 11.39 -6.05 -1.22
N PHE A 21 11.73 -5.24 -2.20
CA PHE A 21 12.48 -5.63 -3.38
C PHE A 21 13.81 -4.90 -3.40
N THR A 22 14.88 -5.64 -3.67
CA THR A 22 16.22 -5.10 -3.87
C THR A 22 16.68 -5.42 -5.28
N LEU A 23 17.39 -4.49 -5.90
CA LEU A 23 18.00 -4.71 -7.21
C LEU A 23 19.14 -5.71 -7.08
N SER A 24 19.04 -6.87 -7.73
CA SER A 24 20.13 -7.83 -7.78
C SER A 24 21.17 -7.47 -8.85
N PRO A 25 22.38 -8.06 -8.80
CA PRO A 25 23.47 -7.74 -9.74
C PRO A 25 23.14 -8.00 -11.22
N ASP A 26 22.15 -8.85 -11.50
CA ASP A 26 21.62 -9.13 -12.84
C ASP A 26 20.61 -8.07 -13.33
N GLY A 27 20.41 -6.98 -12.59
CA GLY A 27 19.48 -5.90 -12.92
C GLY A 27 18.02 -6.23 -12.65
N LEU A 28 17.72 -7.35 -11.98
CA LEU A 28 16.35 -7.76 -11.67
C LEU A 28 15.95 -7.33 -10.25
N TRP A 29 14.68 -6.93 -10.09
CA TRP A 29 14.12 -6.69 -8.77
C TRP A 29 13.70 -8.02 -8.15
N LYS A 30 14.33 -8.39 -7.03
CA LYS A 30 14.03 -9.63 -6.30
C LYS A 30 13.45 -9.30 -4.93
N GLU A 31 12.37 -10.01 -4.59
CA GLU A 31 11.80 -9.92 -3.24
C GLU A 31 12.84 -10.44 -2.24
N SER A 32 13.21 -9.60 -1.28
CA SER A 32 14.18 -9.93 -0.23
C SER A 32 13.51 -10.17 1.12
N ILE A 33 12.42 -9.46 1.42
CA ILE A 33 11.70 -9.53 2.69
C ILE A 33 10.21 -9.32 2.43
N CYS A 34 9.35 -10.01 3.19
CA CYS A 34 7.92 -9.74 3.22
C CYS A 34 7.46 -9.60 4.67
N TYR A 35 6.91 -8.43 5.01
CA TYR A 35 6.22 -8.21 6.28
C TYR A 35 4.72 -8.44 6.05
N ALA A 36 4.15 -9.46 6.71
CA ALA A 36 2.73 -9.75 6.60
C ALA A 36 2.22 -10.43 7.88
N LYS A 37 0.98 -10.12 8.26
CA LYS A 37 0.28 -10.79 9.38
C LYS A 37 -0.24 -12.18 8.99
N SER A 38 -0.47 -12.40 7.70
CA SER A 38 -0.93 -13.65 7.09
C SER A 38 -0.20 -13.91 5.77
N ALA A 39 -0.41 -15.07 5.14
CA ALA A 39 0.23 -15.40 3.87
C ALA A 39 -0.05 -14.31 2.82
N ALA A 40 1.00 -13.69 2.28
CA ALA A 40 0.86 -12.63 1.29
C ALA A 40 0.45 -13.24 -0.07
N PRO A 41 -0.59 -12.71 -0.73
CA PRO A 41 -1.05 -13.25 -2.02
C PRO A 41 0.00 -13.03 -3.10
N ALA A 42 0.18 -13.98 -4.01
CA ALA A 42 1.13 -13.85 -5.12
C ALA A 42 0.97 -12.51 -5.87
N LEU A 43 2.09 -11.95 -6.31
CA LEU A 43 2.09 -10.71 -7.10
C LEU A 43 1.38 -10.97 -8.43
N SER A 44 0.41 -10.13 -8.76
CA SER A 44 -0.18 -10.17 -10.10
C SER A 44 0.86 -9.71 -11.13
N PRO A 45 0.84 -10.23 -12.38
CA PRO A 45 1.78 -9.83 -13.42
C PRO A 45 1.87 -8.30 -13.65
N PRO A 46 0.75 -7.53 -13.65
CA PRO A 46 0.83 -6.08 -13.82
C PRO A 46 1.64 -5.36 -12.73
N LEU A 47 1.59 -5.84 -11.49
CA LEU A 47 2.37 -5.27 -10.38
C LEU A 47 3.86 -5.58 -10.50
N ALA A 48 4.22 -6.74 -11.09
CA ALA A 48 5.61 -7.10 -11.32
C ALA A 48 6.27 -6.22 -12.38
N GLU A 49 5.52 -5.76 -13.37
CA GLU A 49 6.00 -4.81 -14.39
C GLU A 49 6.23 -3.42 -13.82
N TRP A 50 5.32 -2.94 -12.97
CA TRP A 50 5.50 -1.68 -12.23
C TRP A 50 6.78 -1.65 -11.40
N LEU A 51 7.15 -2.79 -10.81
CA LEU A 51 8.42 -2.91 -10.08
C LEU A 51 9.66 -2.74 -10.96
N ARG A 52 9.55 -2.62 -12.28
CA ARG A 52 10.68 -2.37 -13.20
C ARG A 52 10.76 -0.94 -13.72
N GLU A 53 9.69 -0.15 -13.62
CA GLU A 53 9.67 1.23 -14.13
C GLU A 53 10.64 2.13 -13.35
N ASP A 54 11.17 3.19 -13.95
CA ASP A 54 11.89 4.20 -13.18
C ASP A 54 10.88 5.10 -12.45
N ILE A 55 10.94 5.09 -11.13
CA ILE A 55 9.88 5.64 -10.27
C ILE A 55 10.54 6.52 -9.21
N SER A 56 10.24 7.81 -9.25
CA SER A 56 10.74 8.81 -8.28
C SER A 56 9.69 9.20 -7.22
N VAL A 57 8.41 9.11 -7.57
CA VAL A 57 7.25 9.42 -6.72
C VAL A 57 6.45 8.13 -6.51
N PRO A 58 5.89 7.86 -5.31
CA PRO A 58 5.13 6.64 -5.09
C PRO A 58 3.93 6.51 -6.04
N PRO A 59 3.87 5.49 -6.91
CA PRO A 59 2.74 5.26 -7.77
C PRO A 59 1.68 4.47 -7.02
N LEU A 60 0.41 4.80 -7.27
CA LEU A 60 -0.77 4.19 -6.69
C LEU A 60 -1.53 3.41 -7.77
N ALA A 61 -1.74 2.11 -7.55
CA ALA A 61 -2.50 1.25 -8.45
C ALA A 61 -3.79 0.78 -7.79
N ALA A 62 -4.85 0.64 -8.59
CA ALA A 62 -6.01 -0.15 -8.25
C ALA A 62 -6.08 -1.37 -9.18
N VAL A 63 -6.05 -2.57 -8.61
CA VAL A 63 -6.31 -3.83 -9.31
C VAL A 63 -7.75 -4.23 -9.02
N ASP A 64 -8.50 -4.57 -10.08
CA ASP A 64 -9.91 -4.95 -10.03
C ASP A 64 -10.80 -3.90 -9.32
N GLY A 65 -10.40 -2.62 -9.31
CA GLY A 65 -11.12 -1.50 -8.70
C GLY A 65 -11.26 -1.53 -7.16
N THR A 66 -10.78 -2.59 -6.51
CA THR A 66 -11.06 -2.86 -5.08
C THR A 66 -9.81 -3.14 -4.24
N ARG A 67 -8.68 -3.42 -4.90
CA ARG A 67 -7.40 -3.71 -4.25
C ARG A 67 -6.39 -2.66 -4.63
N TYR A 68 -5.90 -1.94 -3.64
CA TYR A 68 -5.01 -0.81 -3.85
C TYR A 68 -3.59 -1.21 -3.48
N TYR A 69 -2.65 -0.69 -4.24
CA TYR A 69 -1.24 -0.97 -4.10
C TYR A 69 -0.47 0.33 -4.23
N ALA A 70 0.65 0.41 -3.52
CA ALA A 70 1.60 1.49 -3.68
C ALA A 70 3.02 0.94 -3.77
N ILE A 71 3.82 1.50 -4.66
CA ILE A 71 5.27 1.29 -4.65
C ILE A 71 5.91 2.48 -3.95
N ILE A 72 6.78 2.24 -2.98
CA ILE A 72 7.53 3.28 -2.28
C ILE A 72 8.99 3.15 -2.74
N PRO A 73 9.46 4.02 -3.65
CA PRO A 73 10.82 3.97 -4.16
C PRO A 73 11.79 4.65 -3.19
N LEU A 74 12.68 3.88 -2.54
CA LEU A 74 13.71 4.40 -1.65
C LEU A 74 15.10 4.00 -2.15
N GLY A 75 15.64 4.76 -3.11
CA GLY A 75 16.95 4.48 -3.71
C GLY A 75 16.98 3.13 -4.43
N SER A 76 17.87 2.23 -4.00
CA SER A 76 18.01 0.87 -4.56
C SER A 76 17.04 -0.16 -3.97
N VAL A 77 16.06 0.29 -3.19
CA VAL A 77 15.04 -0.54 -2.56
C VAL A 77 13.66 -0.06 -2.97
N ARG A 78 12.78 -1.00 -3.33
CA ARG A 78 11.36 -0.73 -3.61
C ARG A 78 10.51 -1.47 -2.62
N TYR A 79 9.54 -0.78 -2.02
CA TYR A 79 8.57 -1.40 -1.14
C TYR A 79 7.22 -1.46 -1.84
N LEU A 80 6.62 -2.64 -1.94
CA LEU A 80 5.24 -2.78 -2.39
C LEU A 80 4.34 -2.95 -1.18
N LEU A 81 3.50 -1.96 -0.93
CA LEU A 81 2.43 -2.01 0.06
C LEU A 81 1.14 -2.46 -0.63
N GLY A 82 0.55 -3.56 -0.17
CA GLY A 82 -0.76 -4.04 -0.63
C GLY A 82 -0.82 -5.56 -0.88
N PRO A 83 -2.00 -6.11 -1.18
CA PRO A 83 -3.25 -5.39 -1.44
C PRO A 83 -3.82 -4.74 -0.18
N VAL A 84 -4.05 -3.43 -0.24
CA VAL A 84 -4.88 -2.70 0.70
C VAL A 84 -6.29 -2.71 0.14
N ARG A 85 -7.20 -3.40 0.82
CA ARG A 85 -8.62 -3.25 0.50
C ARG A 85 -9.06 -1.93 1.11
N LEU A 86 -9.64 -1.00 0.34
CA LEU A 86 -10.23 0.24 0.88
C LEU A 86 -11.52 -0.01 1.72
N ALA A 87 -11.56 -1.15 2.41
CA ALA A 87 -12.72 -1.73 3.04
C ALA A 87 -12.30 -2.77 4.10
N SER A 88 -12.04 -2.39 5.35
CA SER A 88 -11.95 -3.31 6.52
C SER A 88 -13.32 -3.55 7.13
N ALA A 89 -13.85 -4.75 6.96
CA ALA A 89 -15.02 -5.24 7.68
C ALA A 89 -14.96 -4.98 9.20
N LEU A 90 -15.91 -4.21 9.72
CA LEU A 90 -16.15 -3.87 11.13
C LEU A 90 -17.41 -4.63 11.53
N SER A 91 -17.25 -5.65 12.36
CA SER A 91 -18.37 -6.43 12.85
C SER A 91 -19.10 -5.65 13.94
N VAL A 92 -20.28 -5.11 13.61
CA VAL A 92 -21.19 -4.48 14.55
C VAL A 92 -22.08 -5.56 15.15
N ARG A 93 -21.93 -5.81 16.45
CA ARG A 93 -22.89 -6.62 17.22
C ARG A 93 -24.04 -5.72 17.67
N ARG A 94 -25.25 -5.95 17.16
CA ARG A 94 -26.46 -5.30 17.64
C ARG A 94 -27.24 -6.28 18.50
N GLN A 95 -27.58 -5.84 19.71
CA GLN A 95 -28.39 -6.61 20.64
C GLN A 95 -29.74 -5.90 20.75
N PHE A 96 -30.80 -6.55 20.27
CA PHE A 96 -32.15 -5.97 20.32
C PHE A 96 -32.83 -6.39 21.63
N ALA A 97 -33.24 -5.40 22.42
CA ALA A 97 -33.81 -5.62 23.75
C ALA A 97 -35.14 -6.40 23.76
N VAL A 98 -35.77 -6.61 22.60
CA VAL A 98 -37.13 -7.15 22.48
C VAL A 98 -37.16 -8.65 22.15
N GLU A 99 -36.10 -9.22 21.57
CA GLU A 99 -36.10 -10.61 21.08
C GLU A 99 -34.94 -11.47 21.61
N GLY A 100 -33.97 -10.90 22.33
CA GLY A 100 -32.80 -11.64 22.82
C GLY A 100 -31.85 -12.13 21.70
N GLU A 101 -32.18 -11.84 20.44
CA GLU A 101 -31.39 -12.19 19.27
C GLU A 101 -30.20 -11.24 19.12
N THR A 102 -29.03 -11.82 18.83
CA THR A 102 -27.80 -11.08 18.50
C THR A 102 -27.62 -11.12 16.99
N GLN A 103 -27.59 -9.95 16.35
CA GLN A 103 -27.28 -9.83 14.93
C GLN A 103 -25.86 -9.29 14.76
N GLU A 104 -25.04 -9.98 13.93
CA GLU A 104 -23.70 -9.54 13.53
C GLU A 104 -23.76 -8.96 12.11
N ASP A 105 -23.61 -7.63 11.98
CA ASP A 105 -23.46 -6.95 10.69
C ASP A 105 -21.97 -6.66 10.42
N THR A 106 -21.52 -6.67 9.17
CA THR A 106 -20.11 -6.37 8.80
C THR A 106 -20.01 -5.10 7.95
N VAL A 107 -19.32 -4.05 8.43
CA VAL A 107 -19.20 -2.71 7.81
C VAL A 107 -17.78 -2.43 7.33
N PHE A 108 -17.52 -2.19 6.04
CA PHE A 108 -16.15 -2.09 5.55
C PHE A 108 -15.51 -0.67 5.66
N LEU A 109 -14.33 -0.53 6.27
CA LEU A 109 -13.54 0.70 6.49
C LEU A 109 -12.07 0.51 6.10
N CYS A 110 -11.60 1.01 4.98
CA CYS A 110 -10.21 1.46 5.00
C CYS A 110 -10.21 2.94 4.73
N ASP A 111 -9.56 3.63 5.66
CA ASP A 111 -9.37 5.04 5.57
C ASP A 111 -8.26 5.28 4.55
N THR A 112 -8.66 5.77 3.38
CA THR A 112 -7.75 6.24 2.35
C THR A 112 -6.66 7.15 2.94
N ALA A 113 -6.96 7.94 3.99
CA ALA A 113 -5.98 8.77 4.67
C ALA A 113 -4.87 7.94 5.33
N VAL A 114 -5.20 6.83 6.00
CA VAL A 114 -4.21 5.93 6.63
C VAL A 114 -3.33 5.29 5.57
N PHE A 115 -3.90 4.86 4.44
CA PHE A 115 -3.13 4.31 3.33
C PHE A 115 -2.15 5.33 2.75
N LEU A 116 -2.62 6.55 2.45
CA LEU A 116 -1.77 7.61 1.90
C LEU A 116 -0.67 8.03 2.89
N GLN A 117 -0.98 8.14 4.18
CA GLN A 117 0.01 8.41 5.22
C GLN A 117 1.05 7.30 5.33
N ALA A 118 0.64 6.03 5.23
CA ALA A 118 1.55 4.88 5.26
C ALA A 118 2.52 4.87 4.07
N VAL A 119 2.09 5.38 2.91
CA VAL A 119 2.94 5.56 1.73
C VAL A 119 3.89 6.74 1.90
N LEU A 120 3.36 7.88 2.35
CA LEU A 120 4.11 9.14 2.43
C LEU A 120 5.16 9.17 3.54
N LEU A 121 4.88 8.57 4.70
CA LEU A 121 5.80 8.59 5.84
C LEU A 121 7.22 8.11 5.48
N PRO A 122 7.43 6.90 4.95
CA PRO A 122 8.77 6.43 4.59
C PRO A 122 9.39 7.22 3.43
N TRP A 123 8.59 7.67 2.45
CA TRP A 123 9.11 8.46 1.31
C TRP A 123 9.58 9.85 1.75
N ASN A 124 8.79 10.57 2.56
CA ASN A 124 9.13 11.89 3.10
C ASN A 124 10.39 11.81 3.98
N LEU A 125 10.47 10.80 4.85
CA LEU A 125 11.65 10.57 5.71
C LEU A 125 12.91 10.29 4.89
N HIS A 126 12.81 9.51 3.83
CA HIS A 126 13.95 9.15 2.99
C HIS A 126 14.43 10.32 2.12
N THR A 127 13.51 11.00 1.46
CA THR A 127 13.81 12.10 0.54
C THR A 127 14.12 13.41 1.26
N LYS A 128 13.77 13.52 2.54
CA LYS A 128 13.79 14.75 3.33
C LYS A 128 12.94 15.87 2.70
N LYS A 129 11.89 15.48 1.98
CA LYS A 129 10.90 16.38 1.39
C LYS A 129 9.54 16.10 2.01
N GLU A 130 8.75 17.14 2.18
CA GLU A 130 7.37 17.01 2.61
C GLU A 130 6.48 16.97 1.36
N MET A 131 5.92 15.80 1.08
CA MET A 131 4.81 15.63 0.13
C MET A 131 3.53 15.39 0.92
N LEU A 132 2.49 16.14 0.57
CA LEU A 132 1.16 16.07 1.16
C LEU A 132 0.28 15.04 0.42
N PRO A 133 -0.74 14.45 1.10
CA PRO A 133 -1.63 13.47 0.48
C PRO A 133 -2.25 13.91 -0.85
N GLN A 134 -2.70 15.16 -0.94
CA GLN A 134 -3.29 15.71 -2.17
C GLN A 134 -2.28 15.83 -3.32
N GLU A 135 -1.01 16.06 -3.03
CA GLU A 135 0.05 16.14 -4.05
C GLU A 135 0.35 14.75 -4.62
N LEU A 136 0.38 13.74 -3.74
CA LEU A 136 0.51 12.34 -4.13
C LEU A 136 -0.66 11.87 -4.99
N ILE A 137 -1.90 12.25 -4.63
CA ILE A 137 -3.07 11.97 -5.46
C ILE A 137 -2.92 12.67 -6.82
N ALA A 138 -2.61 13.97 -6.84
CA ALA A 138 -2.47 14.74 -8.07
C ALA A 138 -1.42 14.13 -9.02
N SER A 139 -0.26 13.71 -8.50
CA SER A 139 0.80 13.08 -9.31
C SER A 139 0.37 11.76 -9.93
N ASN A 140 -0.56 11.04 -9.28
CA ASN A 140 -1.10 9.77 -9.73
C ASN A 140 -2.36 9.90 -10.60
N CYS A 141 -2.96 11.09 -10.65
CA CYS A 141 -4.10 11.40 -11.52
C CYS A 141 -3.68 12.05 -12.85
N SER A 142 -2.41 12.42 -13.01
CA SER A 142 -1.88 12.86 -14.30
C SER A 142 -1.93 11.70 -15.28
N ASP A 143 -2.84 11.81 -16.24
CA ASP A 143 -2.88 10.99 -17.44
C ASP A 143 -1.47 10.92 -18.04
N ARG A 144 -0.86 9.73 -18.09
CA ARG A 144 0.41 9.49 -18.80
C ARG A 144 0.31 9.75 -20.32
N SER A 145 -0.81 10.28 -20.81
CA SER A 145 -1.07 10.65 -22.20
C SER A 145 -0.63 12.06 -22.60
N ASN A 146 0.00 12.84 -21.71
CA ASN A 146 0.63 14.13 -22.05
C ASN A 146 2.12 14.16 -21.71
N ILE A 147 2.88 13.18 -22.20
CA ILE A 147 4.31 13.35 -22.44
C ILE A 147 4.45 13.65 -23.94
N ASP A 148 4.67 14.93 -24.24
CA ASP A 148 4.76 15.48 -25.59
C ASP A 148 5.82 14.78 -26.46
N VAL A 149 5.48 14.73 -27.76
CA VAL A 149 6.31 14.38 -28.92
C VAL A 149 7.55 15.28 -29.03
#